data_AF-A0A328A6M1-F1
#
_entry.id   AF-A0A328A6M1-F1
#
_cell.length_a   1.000
_cell.length_b   1.000
_cell.length_c   1.000
_cell.angle_alpha   90.00
_cell.angle_beta   90.00
_cell.angle_gamma   90.00
#
_symmetry.space_group_name_H-M   'P 1'
#
loop_
_entity.id
_entity.type
_entity.pdbx_description
1 polymer ?
#
loop_
_entity_poly.entity_id
_entity_poly.type
_entity_poly.pdbx_seq_one_letter_code
_entity_poly.pdbx_strand_id
1 'polypeptide(L)'
;MGRKTKAQIIAEEAEIKSKEEKQRIIQLLVDSGQYHQALDPIIETYIEAFEIHLVMYQQWKNSGFKPTKQYTNKAGARNEIKNPLAQQVEVWNQKKAKYLNQLGLDNKNKDLIFKTGIRLSAEKTETEEKQNKESSGNNLVNFRKKFGR
;
A
#
# COMPACT_ATOMS: atom_id res chain seq x y z
N MET A 1 -34.36 -20.94 -3.35
CA MET A 1 -33.11 -20.24 -2.99
C MET A 1 -33.46 -19.13 -1.99
N GLY A 2 -32.99 -19.21 -0.74
CA GLY A 2 -33.29 -18.21 0.31
C GLY A 2 -32.60 -16.87 0.07
N ARG A 3 -33.14 -15.78 0.65
CA ARG A 3 -32.51 -14.44 0.58
C ARG A 3 -31.16 -14.45 1.30
N LYS A 4 -30.11 -13.96 0.63
CA LYS A 4 -28.76 -13.83 1.21
C LYS A 4 -28.74 -12.78 2.32
N THR A 5 -27.95 -13.01 3.36
CA THR A 5 -27.74 -12.02 4.44
C THR A 5 -26.82 -10.90 3.97
N LYS A 6 -26.85 -9.74 4.63
CA LYS A 6 -25.91 -8.64 4.33
C LYS A 6 -24.44 -9.07 4.42
N ALA A 7 -24.11 -9.93 5.38
CA ALA A 7 -22.76 -10.45 5.53
C ALA A 7 -22.34 -11.36 4.36
N GLN A 8 -23.25 -12.18 3.85
CA GLN A 8 -23.01 -13.02 2.68
C GLN A 8 -22.82 -12.18 1.40
N ILE A 9 -23.60 -11.11 1.24
CA ILE A 9 -23.47 -10.19 0.11
C ILE A 9 -22.10 -9.50 0.13
N ILE A 10 -21.66 -9.03 1.31
CA ILE A 10 -20.33 -8.43 1.51
C ILE A 10 -19.21 -9.42 1.16
N ALA A 11 -19.34 -10.68 1.60
CA ALA A 11 -18.35 -11.72 1.30
C ALA A 11 -18.28 -12.03 -0.20
N GLU A 12 -19.43 -12.16 -0.87
CA GLU A 12 -19.50 -12.41 -2.32
C GLU A 12 -18.92 -11.24 -3.13
N GLU A 13 -19.19 -9.99 -2.73
CA GLU A 13 -18.58 -8.81 -3.35
C GLU A 13 -17.05 -8.80 -3.17
N ALA A 14 -16.58 -9.17 -1.98
CA ALA A 14 -15.15 -9.26 -1.70
C ALA A 14 -14.47 -10.36 -2.53
N GLU A 15 -15.11 -11.52 -2.71
CA GLU A 15 -14.60 -12.61 -3.56
C GLU A 15 -14.44 -12.16 -5.02
N ILE A 16 -15.44 -11.46 -5.58
CA ILE A 16 -15.39 -10.93 -6.95
C ILE A 16 -14.20 -9.97 -7.10
N LYS A 17 -14.07 -8.99 -6.19
CA LYS A 17 -12.96 -8.03 -6.20
C LYS A 17 -11.60 -8.68 -6.02
N SER A 18 -11.54 -9.77 -5.26
CA SER A 18 -10.30 -10.51 -5.03
C SER A 18 -9.84 -11.25 -6.28
N LYS A 19 -10.76 -11.77 -7.10
CA LYS A 19 -10.45 -12.34 -8.42
C LYS A 19 -9.93 -11.29 -9.40
N GLU A 20 -10.57 -10.12 -9.43
CA GLU A 20 -10.13 -8.98 -10.26
C GLU A 20 -8.73 -8.49 -9.86
N GLU A 21 -8.49 -8.34 -8.56
CA GLU A 21 -7.18 -7.92 -8.03
C GLU A 21 -6.10 -8.97 -8.31
N LYS A 22 -6.41 -10.27 -8.22
CA LYS A 22 -5.47 -11.35 -8.58
C LYS A 22 -5.02 -11.23 -10.04
N GLN A 23 -5.96 -11.03 -10.96
CA GLN A 23 -5.65 -10.83 -12.37
C GLN A 23 -4.77 -9.59 -12.57
N ARG A 24 -5.10 -8.49 -11.89
CA ARG A 24 -4.31 -7.25 -11.95
C ARG A 24 -2.87 -7.45 -11.45
N ILE A 25 -2.67 -8.11 -10.32
CA ILE A 25 -1.33 -8.37 -9.77
C ILE A 25 -0.51 -9.26 -10.70
N ILE A 26 -1.11 -10.32 -11.23
CA ILE A 26 -0.44 -11.20 -12.21
C ILE A 26 -0.04 -10.38 -13.45
N GLN A 27 -0.95 -9.57 -13.99
CA GLN A 27 -0.66 -8.73 -15.15
C GLN A 27 0.51 -7.77 -14.89
N LEU A 28 0.53 -7.10 -13.73
CA LEU A 28 1.65 -6.21 -13.33
C LEU A 28 2.98 -6.97 -13.24
N LEU A 29 2.96 -8.20 -12.73
CA LEU A 29 4.16 -9.04 -12.65
C LEU A 29 4.62 -9.53 -14.03
N VAL A 30 3.68 -9.83 -14.93
CA VAL A 30 3.98 -10.22 -16.32
C VAL A 30 4.56 -9.02 -17.09
N ASP A 31 3.93 -7.85 -17.01
CA ASP A 31 4.36 -6.63 -17.69
C ASP A 31 5.74 -6.16 -17.22
N SER A 32 6.08 -6.41 -15.95
CA SER A 32 7.40 -6.14 -15.40
C SER A 32 8.45 -7.23 -15.68
N GLY A 33 8.05 -8.35 -16.29
CA GLY A 33 8.89 -9.51 -16.56
C GLY A 33 9.36 -10.25 -15.30
N GLN A 34 8.64 -10.11 -14.18
CA GLN A 34 8.95 -10.72 -12.89
C GLN A 34 8.09 -11.93 -12.56
N TYR A 35 7.01 -12.14 -13.31
CA TYR A 35 6.12 -13.26 -13.06
C TYR A 35 6.86 -14.60 -13.17
N HIS A 36 6.73 -15.39 -12.13
CA HIS A 36 7.20 -16.77 -12.09
C HIS A 36 6.23 -17.59 -11.24
N GLN A 37 5.96 -18.84 -11.64
CA GLN A 37 5.00 -19.70 -10.96
C GLN A 37 5.32 -19.93 -9.47
N ALA A 38 6.60 -19.81 -9.06
CA ALA A 38 6.95 -19.88 -7.65
C ALA A 38 6.40 -18.72 -6.80
N LEU A 39 5.90 -17.65 -7.42
CA LEU A 39 5.23 -16.53 -6.74
C LEU A 39 3.76 -16.84 -6.42
N ASP A 40 3.16 -17.85 -7.05
CA ASP A 40 1.74 -18.20 -6.88
C ASP A 40 1.34 -18.33 -5.40
N PRO A 41 2.10 -19.02 -4.51
CA PRO A 41 1.73 -19.11 -3.09
C PRO A 41 1.68 -17.74 -2.40
N ILE A 42 2.58 -16.81 -2.75
CA ILE A 42 2.61 -15.46 -2.17
C ILE A 42 1.45 -14.63 -2.73
N ILE A 43 1.14 -14.78 -4.03
CA ILE A 43 0.00 -14.14 -4.66
C ILE A 43 -1.31 -14.61 -4.00
N GLU A 44 -1.52 -15.92 -3.83
CA GLU A 44 -2.71 -16.46 -3.14
C GLU A 44 -2.81 -15.88 -1.72
N THR A 45 -1.71 -15.89 -0.95
CA THR A 45 -1.69 -15.35 0.42
C THR A 45 -2.01 -13.84 0.44
N TYR A 46 -1.52 -13.07 -0.54
CA TYR A 46 -1.87 -11.66 -0.70
C TYR A 46 -3.37 -11.48 -0.96
N ILE A 47 -3.94 -12.29 -1.84
CA ILE A 47 -5.36 -12.21 -2.22
C ILE A 47 -6.27 -12.60 -1.04
N GLU A 48 -5.93 -13.64 -0.28
CA GLU A 48 -6.63 -13.96 0.97
C GLU A 48 -6.61 -12.80 1.95
N ALA A 49 -5.44 -12.17 2.16
CA ALA A 49 -5.31 -11.01 3.03
C ALA A 49 -6.11 -9.79 2.53
N PHE A 50 -6.15 -9.59 1.22
CA PHE A 50 -6.93 -8.54 0.56
C PHE A 50 -8.43 -8.75 0.74
N GLU A 51 -8.92 -9.97 0.54
CA GLU A 51 -10.34 -10.33 0.69
C GLU A 51 -10.81 -10.08 2.13
N ILE A 52 -10.08 -10.61 3.12
CA ILE A 52 -10.41 -10.43 4.54
C ILE A 52 -10.38 -8.95 4.91
N HIS A 53 -9.38 -8.20 4.42
CA HIS A 53 -9.33 -6.76 4.62
C HIS A 53 -10.58 -6.05 4.08
N LEU A 54 -11.03 -6.37 2.86
CA LEU A 54 -12.23 -5.77 2.28
C LEU A 54 -13.47 -6.04 3.12
N VAL A 55 -13.67 -7.29 3.55
CA VAL A 55 -14.82 -7.68 4.38
C VAL A 55 -14.82 -6.88 5.69
N MET A 56 -13.70 -6.86 6.40
CA MET A 56 -13.59 -6.14 7.68
C MET A 56 -13.75 -4.63 7.51
N TYR A 57 -13.19 -4.07 6.44
CA TYR A 57 -13.31 -2.65 6.12
C TYR A 57 -14.76 -2.27 5.81
N GLN A 58 -15.47 -3.05 5.00
CA GLN A 58 -16.88 -2.80 4.70
C GLN A 58 -17.76 -2.91 5.95
N GLN A 59 -17.52 -3.90 6.82
CA GLN A 59 -18.24 -4.01 8.08
C GLN A 59 -17.97 -2.82 9.00
N TRP A 60 -16.72 -2.36 9.09
CA TRP A 60 -16.36 -1.19 9.88
C TRP A 60 -16.96 0.10 9.30
N LYS A 61 -16.93 0.27 7.98
CA LYS A 61 -17.60 1.36 7.26
C LYS A 61 -19.11 1.38 7.54
N ASN A 62 -19.77 0.24 7.47
CA ASN A 62 -21.19 0.10 7.77
C ASN A 62 -21.53 0.41 9.23
N SER A 63 -20.56 0.28 10.14
CA SER A 63 -20.71 0.71 11.54
C SER A 63 -20.52 2.22 11.73
N GLY A 64 -20.15 2.96 10.68
CA GLY A 64 -19.82 4.39 10.74
C GLY A 64 -18.39 4.66 11.20
N PHE A 65 -17.45 3.73 10.93
CA PHE A 65 -16.05 3.82 11.36
C PHE A 65 -15.88 4.09 12.87
N LYS A 66 -16.72 3.48 13.69
CA LYS A 66 -16.68 3.68 15.14
C LYS A 66 -15.28 3.34 15.69
N PRO A 67 -14.60 4.25 16.39
CA PRO A 67 -13.25 4.00 16.92
C PRO A 67 -13.27 3.08 18.14
N THR A 68 -14.33 3.16 18.94
CA THR A 68 -14.50 2.39 20.18
C THR A 68 -15.81 1.61 20.18
N LYS A 69 -15.86 0.57 21.02
CA LYS A 69 -17.04 -0.22 21.33
C LYS A 69 -17.18 -0.27 22.85
N GLN A 70 -18.41 -0.15 23.34
CA GLN A 70 -18.67 -0.28 24.77
C GLN A 70 -18.72 -1.76 25.15
N TYR A 71 -18.10 -2.08 26.27
CA TYR A 71 -18.01 -3.42 26.83
C TYR A 71 -18.31 -3.36 28.33
N THR A 72 -19.24 -4.19 28.78
CA THR A 72 -19.53 -4.34 30.21
C THR A 72 -18.69 -5.49 30.75
N ASN A 73 -17.85 -5.20 31.75
CA ASN A 73 -17.04 -6.23 32.39
C ASN A 73 -17.90 -7.12 33.31
N LYS A 74 -17.30 -8.21 33.83
CA LYS A 74 -18.00 -9.11 34.77
C LYS A 74 -18.44 -8.43 36.08
N ALA A 75 -17.81 -7.33 36.45
CA ALA A 75 -18.16 -6.52 37.63
C ALA A 75 -19.25 -5.47 37.36
N GLY A 76 -19.83 -5.43 36.15
CA GLY A 76 -20.90 -4.51 35.77
C GLY A 76 -20.44 -3.11 35.32
N ALA A 77 -19.15 -2.81 35.35
CA ALA A 77 -18.62 -1.53 34.87
C ALA A 77 -18.62 -1.47 33.33
N ARG A 78 -19.08 -0.35 32.77
CA ARG A 78 -19.12 -0.10 31.32
C ARG A 78 -17.86 0.65 30.90
N ASN A 79 -16.98 -0.05 30.19
CA ASN A 79 -15.72 0.50 29.68
C ASN A 79 -15.79 0.66 28.16
N GLU A 80 -15.01 1.60 27.63
CA GLU A 80 -14.79 1.72 26.19
C GLU A 80 -13.53 0.97 25.80
N ILE A 81 -13.66 0.07 24.83
CA ILE A 81 -12.53 -0.66 24.23
C ILE A 81 -12.38 -0.23 22.78
N LYS A 82 -11.17 -0.37 22.22
CA LYS A 82 -10.94 -0.17 20.78
C LYS A 82 -11.85 -1.08 19.97
N ASN A 83 -12.35 -0.59 18.83
CA ASN A 83 -13.21 -1.39 17.97
C ASN A 83 -12.41 -2.57 17.39
N PRO A 84 -12.83 -3.83 17.63
CA PRO A 84 -12.14 -5.00 17.10
C PRO A 84 -12.05 -5.01 15.56
N LEU A 85 -13.02 -4.42 14.86
CA LEU A 85 -12.98 -4.32 13.39
C LEU A 85 -11.90 -3.34 12.94
N ALA A 86 -11.73 -2.20 13.62
CA ALA A 86 -10.68 -1.24 13.31
C ALA A 86 -9.29 -1.89 13.46
N GLN A 87 -9.09 -2.63 14.56
CA GLN A 87 -7.85 -3.35 14.80
C GLN A 87 -7.59 -4.44 13.75
N GLN A 88 -8.63 -5.18 13.34
CA GLN A 88 -8.50 -6.18 12.27
C GLN A 88 -8.17 -5.54 10.93
N VAL A 89 -8.81 -4.43 10.56
CA VAL A 89 -8.49 -3.68 9.33
C VAL A 89 -7.03 -3.26 9.32
N GLU A 90 -6.52 -2.71 10.42
CA GLU A 90 -5.12 -2.34 10.55
C GLU A 90 -4.18 -3.55 10.36
N VAL A 91 -4.43 -4.65 11.08
CA VAL A 91 -3.62 -5.88 11.00
C VAL A 91 -3.59 -6.44 9.58
N TRP A 92 -4.74 -6.55 8.93
CA TRP A 92 -4.80 -7.09 7.57
C TRP A 92 -4.22 -6.14 6.53
N ASN A 93 -4.34 -4.83 6.73
CA ASN A 93 -3.68 -3.86 5.86
C ASN A 93 -2.15 -3.96 5.96
N GLN A 94 -1.60 -4.15 7.16
CA GLN A 94 -0.16 -4.38 7.35
C GLN A 94 0.32 -5.67 6.69
N LYS A 95 -0.43 -6.77 6.82
CA LYS A 95 -0.13 -8.05 6.14
C LYS A 95 -0.18 -7.91 4.62
N LYS A 96 -1.23 -7.27 4.10
CA LYS A 96 -1.38 -6.97 2.67
C LYS A 96 -0.18 -6.19 2.14
N ALA A 97 0.23 -5.11 2.84
CA ALA A 97 1.40 -4.33 2.47
C ALA A 97 2.69 -5.16 2.51
N LYS A 98 2.86 -6.03 3.50
CA LYS A 98 4.01 -6.95 3.60
C LYS A 98 4.10 -7.87 2.37
N TYR A 99 3.00 -8.48 1.95
CA TYR A 99 3.00 -9.38 0.79
C TYR A 99 3.22 -8.62 -0.53
N LEU A 100 2.67 -7.41 -0.68
CA LEU A 100 3.00 -6.54 -1.83
C LEU A 100 4.49 -6.22 -1.90
N ASN A 101 5.11 -5.91 -0.76
CA ASN A 101 6.56 -5.67 -0.70
C ASN A 101 7.35 -6.92 -1.09
N GLN A 102 6.90 -8.12 -0.69
CA GLN A 102 7.55 -9.38 -1.07
C GLN A 102 7.41 -9.70 -2.57
N LEU A 103 6.28 -9.33 -3.18
CA LEU A 103 6.10 -9.38 -4.63
C LEU A 103 6.86 -8.28 -5.38
N GLY A 104 7.51 -7.37 -4.64
CA GLY A 104 8.24 -6.24 -5.19
C GLY A 104 7.35 -5.15 -5.77
N LEU A 105 6.03 -5.22 -5.60
CA LEU A 105 5.07 -4.23 -6.12
C LEU A 105 4.92 -3.01 -5.21
N ASP A 106 5.87 -2.77 -4.32
CA ASP A 106 5.92 -1.56 -3.53
C ASP A 106 6.67 -0.46 -4.28
N ASN A 107 6.22 0.80 -4.14
CA ASN A 107 6.82 1.97 -4.80
C ASN A 107 8.32 2.19 -4.47
N LYS A 108 8.93 1.32 -3.67
CA LYS A 108 10.36 1.34 -3.32
C LYS A 108 11.23 0.74 -4.42
N ASN A 109 10.69 -0.19 -5.22
CA ASN A 109 11.41 -0.75 -6.36
C ASN A 109 11.39 0.22 -7.54
N LYS A 110 12.30 1.20 -7.50
CA LYS A 110 12.45 2.22 -8.56
C LYS A 110 12.63 1.58 -9.94
N ASP A 111 13.30 0.44 -10.02
CA ASP A 111 13.54 -0.29 -11.28
C ASP A 111 12.25 -0.76 -11.97
N LEU A 112 11.19 -1.04 -11.20
CA LEU A 112 9.87 -1.38 -11.74
C LEU A 112 9.16 -0.17 -12.32
N ILE A 113 9.31 0.99 -11.67
CA ILE A 113 8.78 2.27 -12.15
C ILE A 113 9.46 2.65 -13.48
N PHE A 114 10.74 2.29 -13.65
CA PHE A 114 11.47 2.53 -14.89
C PHE A 114 11.14 1.53 -16.01
N LYS A 115 10.85 0.26 -15.70
CA LYS A 115 10.52 -0.78 -16.70
C LYS A 115 9.08 -0.73 -17.22
N THR A 116 8.11 -0.39 -16.36
CA THR A 116 6.67 -0.38 -16.72
C THR A 116 6.22 0.89 -17.45
N GLY A 117 7.13 1.82 -17.73
CA GLY A 117 6.95 2.84 -18.77
C GLY A 117 5.88 3.90 -18.53
N ILE A 118 5.17 3.90 -17.40
CA ILE A 118 4.25 4.99 -17.04
C ILE A 118 4.82 5.73 -15.85
N ARG A 119 5.82 6.59 -16.12
CA ARG A 119 5.88 7.83 -15.37
C ARG A 119 4.58 8.55 -15.72
N LEU A 120 3.65 8.67 -14.77
CA LEU A 120 2.82 9.86 -14.72
C LEU A 120 3.84 10.99 -14.75
N SER A 121 3.98 11.65 -15.89
CA SER A 121 4.85 12.79 -16.03
C SER A 121 4.29 13.81 -15.07
N ALA A 122 4.82 13.82 -13.84
CA ALA A 122 4.78 14.98 -12.98
C ALA A 122 5.21 16.12 -13.90
N GLU A 123 4.25 17.00 -14.14
CA GLU A 123 4.36 18.22 -14.90
C GLU A 123 5.79 18.74 -14.82
N LYS A 124 6.41 18.94 -15.99
CA LYS A 124 7.62 19.71 -16.13
C LYS A 124 7.38 21.06 -15.44
N THR A 125 7.71 21.16 -14.17
CA THR A 125 8.09 22.42 -13.55
C THR A 125 9.58 22.50 -13.79
N GLU A 126 9.87 23.15 -14.91
CA GLU A 126 11.19 23.64 -15.30
C GLU A 126 11.82 24.37 -14.12
N THR A 127 12.75 23.75 -13.39
CA THR A 127 13.66 24.48 -12.49
C THR A 127 14.98 23.77 -12.19
N GLU A 128 15.42 22.82 -13.03
CA GLU A 128 16.75 22.20 -12.87
C GLU A 128 17.50 22.03 -14.20
N GLU A 129 17.52 23.06 -15.04
CA GLU A 129 18.54 23.18 -16.10
C GLU A 129 19.03 24.62 -16.20
N LYS A 130 19.82 25.05 -15.20
CA LYS A 130 20.88 26.09 -15.29
C LYS A 130 21.57 26.24 -13.94
N GLN A 131 22.33 25.22 -13.52
CA GLN A 131 23.41 25.38 -12.53
C GLN A 131 24.33 24.14 -12.56
N ASN A 132 24.85 23.80 -13.73
CA ASN A 132 25.99 22.89 -13.80
C ASN A 132 26.89 23.21 -14.99
N LYS A 133 27.34 24.46 -15.06
CA LYS A 133 28.51 24.92 -15.82
C LYS A 133 29.02 26.20 -15.15
N GLU A 134 29.76 26.04 -14.06
CA GLU A 134 30.85 26.91 -13.54
C GLU A 134 31.06 26.66 -12.05
N SER A 135 31.84 25.62 -11.73
CA SER A 135 32.72 25.60 -10.53
C SER A 135 33.59 24.32 -10.49
N SER A 136 34.20 23.96 -11.62
CA SER A 136 35.48 23.24 -11.56
C SER A 136 36.59 24.30 -11.53
N GLY A 137 36.64 25.02 -10.41
CA GLY A 137 37.53 26.16 -10.19
C GLY A 137 38.18 26.06 -8.82
N ASN A 138 39.26 25.28 -8.75
CA ASN A 138 40.29 25.20 -7.71
C ASN A 138 39.96 25.88 -6.36
N ASN A 139 39.54 25.07 -5.39
CA ASN A 139 39.29 25.46 -3.99
C ASN A 139 40.46 26.24 -3.32
N LEU A 140 41.69 26.14 -3.84
CA LEU A 140 42.86 26.91 -3.41
C LEU A 140 42.78 28.41 -3.72
N VAL A 141 42.13 28.80 -4.83
CA VAL A 141 42.03 30.21 -5.24
C VAL A 141 41.08 30.97 -4.31
N ASN A 142 40.04 30.30 -3.82
CA ASN A 142 39.08 30.88 -2.88
C ASN A 142 39.65 31.02 -1.46
N PHE A 143 40.60 30.16 -1.07
CA PHE A 143 41.25 30.24 0.24
C PHE A 143 42.26 31.40 0.33
N ARG A 144 43.05 31.64 -0.73
CA ARG A 144 44.03 32.75 -0.78
C ARG A 144 43.39 34.14 -0.75
N LYS A 145 42.17 34.29 -1.28
CA LYS A 145 41.40 35.55 -1.20
C LYS A 145 40.88 35.86 0.20
N LYS A 146 40.66 34.85 1.04
CA LYS A 146 39.99 35.02 2.34
C LYS A 146 40.94 35.40 3.48
N PHE A 147 42.22 35.08 3.36
CA PHE A 147 43.22 35.28 4.43
C PHE A 147 44.46 36.08 3.98
N GLY A 148 44.42 36.73 2.81
CA GLY A 148 45.50 37.59 2.34
C GLY A 148 45.29 39.07 2.68
N ARG A 149 45.69 39.47 3.89
CA ARG A 149 46.22 40.79 4.23
C ARG A 149 47.28 40.62 5.31
#